data_AF-A0A6G1C370-F1
#
_entry.id   AF-A0A6G1C370-F1
#
_cell.length_a   1.000
_cell.length_b   1.000
_cell.length_c   1.000
_cell.angle_alpha   90.00
_cell.angle_beta   90.00
_cell.angle_gamma   90.00
#
_symmetry.space_group_name_H-M   'P 1'
#
loop_
_entity.id
_entity.type
_entity.pdbx_description
1 polymer ?
#
loop_
_entity_poly.entity_id
_entity_poly.type
_entity_poly.pdbx_seq_one_letter_code
_entity_poly.pdbx_strand_id
1 'polypeptide(L)'
;MGAPRIIIRMDSQVAAGQIDKSFQACHLELAKYLAAFRKAEAHFKGISVRSIPRSKIVDADALAKAAANNEPLPMHVLYGVLHGLAAQDTDSDAASAPVTAITTTPD
;
A
#
# COMPACT_ATOMS: atom_id res chain seq x y z
N MET A 1 7.98 10.28 -14.07
CA MET A 1 8.12 9.05 -14.89
C MET A 1 7.69 7.87 -14.02
N GLY A 2 6.52 7.30 -14.26
CA GLY A 2 5.96 6.20 -13.45
C GLY A 2 5.46 5.06 -14.35
N ALA A 3 5.16 3.90 -13.76
CA ALA A 3 4.65 2.75 -14.50
C ALA A 3 3.22 3.07 -15.03
N PRO A 4 2.99 3.08 -16.35
CA PRO A 4 1.70 3.45 -16.91
C PRO A 4 0.63 2.37 -16.67
N ARG A 5 1.03 1.12 -16.44
CA ARG A 5 0.14 -0.01 -16.19
C ARG A 5 0.72 -0.88 -15.09
N ILE A 6 -0.12 -1.31 -14.16
CA ILE A 6 0.29 -2.13 -13.01
C ILE A 6 -0.46 -3.46 -12.96
N ILE A 7 0.18 -4.49 -12.42
CA ILE A 7 -0.42 -5.79 -12.15
C ILE A 7 -0.40 -6.01 -10.64
N ILE A 8 -1.57 -6.12 -10.05
CA ILE A 8 -1.74 -6.38 -8.62
C ILE A 8 -1.90 -7.88 -8.43
N ARG A 9 -1.00 -8.46 -7.64
CA ARG A 9 -1.04 -9.87 -7.26
C ARG A 9 -1.40 -9.94 -5.79
N MET A 10 -2.47 -10.65 -5.48
CA MET A 10 -2.93 -10.85 -4.11
C MET A 10 -3.50 -12.25 -3.93
N ASP A 11 -3.60 -12.71 -2.70
CA ASP A 11 -4.18 -14.00 -2.32
C ASP A 11 -5.62 -13.87 -1.81
N SER A 12 -6.06 -12.65 -1.48
CA SER A 12 -7.43 -12.37 -1.08
C SER A 12 -8.36 -12.29 -2.29
N GLN A 13 -9.18 -13.32 -2.47
CA GLN A 13 -10.21 -13.35 -3.51
C GLN A 13 -11.27 -12.24 -3.30
N VAL A 14 -11.61 -11.94 -2.04
CA VAL A 14 -12.61 -10.91 -1.72
C VAL A 14 -12.10 -9.53 -2.12
N ALA A 15 -10.87 -9.18 -1.75
CA ALA A 15 -10.28 -7.91 -2.13
C ALA A 15 -10.11 -7.81 -3.66
N ALA A 16 -9.72 -8.90 -4.32
CA ALA A 16 -9.59 -8.94 -5.77
C ALA A 16 -10.93 -8.64 -6.46
N GLY A 17 -12.03 -9.27 -6.03
CA GLY A 17 -13.34 -9.02 -6.63
C GLY A 17 -13.94 -7.66 -6.28
N GLN A 18 -13.60 -7.07 -5.13
CA GLN A 18 -13.99 -5.69 -4.81
C GLN A 18 -13.27 -4.69 -5.71
N ILE A 19 -11.98 -4.91 -6.00
CA ILE A 19 -11.23 -4.07 -6.94
C ILE A 19 -11.74 -4.25 -8.37
N ASP A 20 -12.05 -5.49 -8.78
CA ASP A 20 -12.61 -5.82 -10.09
C ASP A 20 -14.10 -5.43 -10.23
N LYS A 21 -14.70 -4.82 -9.19
CA LYS A 21 -16.11 -4.38 -9.14
C LYS A 21 -17.12 -5.53 -9.25
N SER A 22 -16.67 -6.78 -9.14
CA SER A 22 -17.55 -7.95 -9.10
C SER A 22 -18.22 -8.13 -7.74
N PHE A 23 -17.61 -7.60 -6.67
CA PHE A 23 -18.14 -7.65 -5.30
C PHE A 23 -18.35 -6.25 -4.73
N GLN A 24 -19.38 -6.10 -3.91
CA GLN A 24 -19.63 -4.88 -3.14
C GLN A 24 -18.96 -4.94 -1.77
N ALA A 25 -18.45 -3.81 -1.30
CA ALA A 25 -17.95 -3.66 0.05
C ALA A 25 -19.13 -3.38 0.99
N CYS A 26 -19.53 -4.37 1.80
CA CYS A 26 -20.68 -4.22 2.70
C CYS A 26 -20.37 -3.36 3.95
N HIS A 27 -19.10 -3.22 4.32
CA HIS A 27 -18.69 -2.40 5.47
C HIS A 27 -18.28 -0.99 5.05
N LEU A 28 -18.75 0.01 5.80
CA LEU A 28 -18.46 1.42 5.56
C LEU A 28 -16.95 1.73 5.58
N GLU A 29 -16.21 1.13 6.51
CA GLU A 29 -14.75 1.27 6.58
C GLU A 29 -14.07 0.73 5.32
N LEU A 30 -14.53 -0.42 4.80
CA LEU A 30 -13.98 -1.01 3.59
C LEU A 30 -14.30 -0.18 2.34
N ALA A 31 -15.46 0.49 2.34
CA ALA A 31 -15.82 1.44 1.30
C ALA A 31 -14.87 2.65 1.26
N LYS A 32 -14.38 3.14 2.41
CA LYS A 32 -13.37 4.23 2.47
C LYS A 32 -12.05 3.79 1.82
N TYR A 33 -11.56 2.60 2.16
CA TYR A 33 -10.35 2.04 1.54
C TYR A 33 -10.51 1.85 0.03
N LEU A 34 -11.69 1.38 -0.39
CA LEU A 34 -11.98 1.22 -1.81
C LEU A 34 -12.01 2.58 -2.53
N ALA A 35 -12.59 3.62 -1.92
CA ALA A 35 -12.58 4.97 -2.47
C ALA A 35 -11.16 5.53 -2.61
N ALA A 36 -10.31 5.35 -1.60
CA ALA A 36 -8.89 5.72 -1.69
C ALA A 36 -8.17 4.97 -2.81
N PHE A 37 -8.44 3.66 -2.97
CA PHE A 37 -7.92 2.88 -4.08
C PHE A 37 -8.41 3.42 -5.44
N ARG A 38 -9.66 3.84 -5.57
CA ARG A 38 -10.18 4.45 -6.81
C ARG A 38 -9.51 5.78 -7.14
N LYS A 39 -9.23 6.61 -6.14
CA LYS A 39 -8.42 7.84 -6.31
C LYS A 39 -7.03 7.49 -6.86
N ALA A 40 -6.37 6.46 -6.30
CA ALA A 40 -5.08 5.99 -6.80
C ALA A 40 -5.16 5.38 -8.21
N GLU A 41 -6.21 4.61 -8.51
CA GLU A 41 -6.44 3.95 -9.80
C GLU A 41 -6.49 4.95 -10.96
N ALA A 42 -7.07 6.14 -10.75
CA ALA A 42 -7.15 7.19 -11.77
C ALA A 42 -5.78 7.64 -12.32
N HIS A 43 -4.69 7.40 -11.59
CA HIS A 43 -3.34 7.78 -12.00
C HIS A 43 -2.68 6.76 -12.95
N PHE A 44 -3.26 5.56 -13.09
CA PHE A 44 -2.72 4.49 -13.93
C PHE A 44 -3.53 4.37 -15.23
N LYS A 45 -2.85 4.15 -16.36
CA LYS A 45 -3.50 3.86 -17.66
C LYS A 45 -4.13 2.46 -17.71
N GLY A 46 -3.84 1.60 -16.73
CA GLY A 46 -4.51 0.33 -16.58
C GLY A 46 -4.05 -0.45 -15.36
N ILE A 47 -4.99 -1.19 -14.77
CA ILE A 47 -4.75 -2.08 -13.64
C ILE A 47 -5.27 -3.48 -14.03
N SER A 48 -4.47 -4.50 -13.75
CA SER A 48 -4.91 -5.90 -13.82
C SER A 48 -4.75 -6.54 -12.45
N VAL A 49 -5.83 -7.10 -11.91
CA VAL A 49 -5.81 -7.82 -10.64
C VAL A 49 -5.78 -9.32 -10.88
N ARG A 50 -4.90 -10.04 -10.18
CA ARG A 50 -4.82 -11.50 -10.24
C ARG A 50 -4.79 -12.07 -8.84
N SER A 51 -5.77 -12.92 -8.56
CA SER A 51 -5.73 -13.78 -7.38
C SER A 51 -4.73 -14.91 -7.62
N ILE A 52 -3.73 -15.05 -6.76
CA ILE A 52 -2.72 -16.11 -6.83
C ILE A 52 -2.59 -16.83 -5.48
N PRO A 53 -2.17 -18.11 -5.45
CA PRO A 53 -2.04 -18.86 -4.22
C PRO A 53 -1.05 -18.23 -3.23
N ARG A 54 -1.28 -18.40 -1.93
CA ARG A 54 -0.40 -17.88 -0.86
C ARG A 54 1.06 -18.30 -1.02
N SER A 55 1.31 -19.50 -1.53
CA SER A 55 2.66 -20.01 -1.81
C SER A 55 3.45 -19.19 -2.84
N LYS A 56 2.80 -18.29 -3.58
CA LYS A 56 3.44 -17.38 -4.55
C LYS A 56 3.58 -15.94 -4.06
N ILE A 57 3.06 -15.61 -2.87
CA ILE A 57 3.13 -14.27 -2.26
C ILE A 57 3.96 -14.34 -0.96
N VAL A 58 5.01 -15.17 -0.96
CA VAL A 58 5.82 -15.44 0.25
C VAL A 58 6.48 -14.16 0.77
N ASP A 59 7.06 -13.36 -0.13
CA ASP A 59 7.77 -12.14 0.27
C ASP A 59 6.83 -11.11 0.89
N ALA A 60 5.68 -10.85 0.26
CA ALA A 60 4.72 -9.88 0.79
C ALA A 60 4.05 -10.39 2.08
N ASP A 61 3.81 -11.71 2.21
CA ASP A 61 3.36 -12.33 3.46
C ASP A 61 4.39 -12.15 4.57
N ALA A 62 5.66 -12.43 4.30
CA ALA A 62 6.75 -12.26 5.25
C ALA A 62 6.86 -10.80 5.72
N LEU A 63 6.75 -9.84 4.79
CA LEU A 63 6.74 -8.41 5.13
C LEU A 63 5.53 -8.02 5.96
N ALA A 64 4.33 -8.50 5.60
CA ALA A 64 3.11 -8.21 6.35
C ALA A 64 3.17 -8.79 7.77
N LYS A 65 3.70 -10.00 7.93
CA LYS A 65 3.93 -10.63 9.25
C LYS A 65 4.94 -9.86 10.08
N ALA A 66 6.08 -9.49 9.50
CA ALA A 66 7.09 -8.70 10.19
C ALA A 66 6.53 -7.35 10.66
N ALA A 67 5.77 -6.66 9.80
CA ALA A 67 5.11 -5.40 10.15
C ALA A 67 4.06 -5.58 11.26
N ALA A 68 3.25 -6.65 11.20
CA ALA A 68 2.23 -6.94 12.21
C ALA A 68 2.86 -7.28 13.58
N ASN A 69 4.01 -7.96 13.58
CA ASN A 69 4.73 -8.35 14.79
C ASN A 69 5.70 -7.26 15.31
N ASN A 70 5.84 -6.13 14.60
CA ASN A 70 6.87 -5.11 14.86
C ASN A 70 8.30 -5.70 14.85
N GLU A 71 8.54 -6.70 14.01
CA GLU A 71 9.85 -7.30 13.82
C GLU A 71 10.74 -6.40 12.94
N PRO A 72 12.06 -6.43 13.15
CA PRO A 72 12.99 -5.69 12.31
C PRO A 72 12.94 -6.20 10.86
N LEU A 73 12.65 -5.29 9.94
CA LEU A 73 12.67 -5.57 8.50
C LEU A 73 14.11 -5.68 7.98
N PRO A 74 14.36 -6.46 6.91
CA PRO A 74 15.68 -6.56 6.31
C PRO A 74 16.23 -5.19 5.87
N MET A 75 17.55 -4.98 5.96
CA MET A 75 18.19 -3.68 5.64
C MET A 75 17.93 -3.15 4.21
N HIS A 76 17.56 -4.02 3.27
CA HIS A 76 17.26 -3.63 1.89
C HIS A 76 15.79 -3.21 1.69
N VAL A 77 14.96 -3.25 2.73
CA VAL A 77 13.55 -2.86 2.69
C VAL A 77 13.41 -1.44 3.26
N LEU A 78 13.07 -0.48 2.40
CA LEU A 78 12.75 0.87 2.81
C LEU A 78 11.27 0.93 3.25
N TYR A 79 11.01 1.44 4.45
CA TYR A 79 9.65 1.62 4.96
C TYR A 79 9.51 2.95 5.70
N GLY A 80 8.29 3.48 5.73
CA GLY A 80 7.92 4.65 6.52
C GLY A 80 6.75 4.29 7.44
N VAL A 81 6.84 4.70 8.71
CA VAL A 81 5.76 4.50 9.68
C VAL A 81 4.80 5.67 9.57
N LEU A 82 3.54 5.39 9.23
CA LEU A 82 2.48 6.39 9.20
C LEU A 82 1.88 6.52 10.60
N HIS A 83 2.06 7.69 11.21
CA HIS A 83 1.48 8.00 12.53
C HIS A 83 0.03 8.52 12.46
N GLY A 84 -0.54 8.67 11.25
CA GLY A 84 -1.91 9.15 11.01
C GLY A 84 -2.93 8.02 10.81
N LEU A 85 -4.20 8.30 11.11
CA LEU A 85 -5.33 7.39 10.84
C LEU A 85 -5.48 7.14 9.34
N ALA A 86 -5.51 5.87 8.94
CA ALA A 86 -5.56 5.44 7.54
C ALA A 86 -6.82 5.86 6.74
N ALA A 87 -7.79 6.52 7.39
CA ALA A 87 -9.10 6.85 6.83
C ALA A 87 -9.44 8.35 6.84
N GLN A 88 -8.47 9.24 7.09
CA GLN A 88 -8.71 10.68 6.93
C GLN A 88 -8.33 11.14 5.52
N ASP A 89 -9.30 11.76 4.83
CA ASP A 89 -9.05 12.51 3.61
C ASP A 89 -8.11 13.67 3.93
N THR A 90 -6.82 13.55 3.61
CA THR A 90 -5.91 14.69 3.60
C THR A 90 -6.05 15.41 2.26
N ASP A 91 -7.15 16.14 2.08
CA ASP A 91 -7.10 17.39 1.33
C ASP A 91 -6.61 18.46 2.31
N SER A 92 -5.28 18.59 2.42
CA SER A 92 -4.71 19.85 2.89
C SER A 92 -3.34 20.07 2.28
N ASP A 93 -3.27 21.24 1.69
CA ASP A 93 -2.24 21.89 0.91
C ASP A 93 -0.86 21.92 1.58
N ALA A 94 0.15 22.05 0.73
CA ALA A 94 1.57 22.02 1.01
C ALA A 94 2.01 22.96 2.15
N ALA A 95 2.77 22.43 3.11
CA ALA A 95 3.78 23.19 3.84
C ALA A 95 4.81 22.29 4.54
N SER A 96 5.96 22.12 3.85
CA SER A 96 7.32 22.20 4.38
C SER A 96 7.61 21.78 5.84
N ALA A 97 8.42 20.72 6.01
CA ALA A 97 9.54 20.71 6.96
C ALA A 97 10.56 19.59 6.65
N PRO A 98 11.86 19.77 6.98
CA PRO A 98 12.98 19.28 6.18
C PRO A 98 13.54 17.90 6.58
N VAL A 99 14.15 17.26 5.59
CA VAL A 99 14.97 16.03 5.70
C VAL A 99 16.22 16.31 6.52
N THR A 100 16.32 15.73 7.71
CA THR A 100 17.55 15.78 8.51
C THR A 100 18.61 14.86 7.90
N ALA A 101 19.63 15.46 7.31
CA ALA A 101 20.84 14.80 6.86
C ALA A 101 21.60 14.19 8.06
N ILE A 102 21.90 12.89 7.98
CA ILE A 102 22.85 12.22 8.88
C ILE A 102 24.24 12.40 8.26
N THR A 103 25.00 13.37 8.79
CA THR A 103 26.42 13.56 8.47
C THR A 103 27.24 12.64 9.36
N THR A 104 27.96 11.73 8.70
CA THR A 104 29.05 10.91 9.23
C THR A 104 30.13 11.76 9.89
N THR A 105 30.46 11.45 11.14
CA THR A 105 31.69 11.89 11.83
C THR A 105 32.88 11.05 11.36
N PRO A 106 34.04 11.63 11.01
CA PRO A 106 35.29 10.90 10.92
C PRO A 106 36.24 11.22 12.09
N ASP A 107 36.97 10.18 12.49
CA ASP A 107 38.14 10.06 13.37
C ASP A 107 38.06 10.53 14.84
#